data_AF-A0A7M2SM33-F1
#
_entry.id   AF-A0A7M2SM33-F1
#
_cell.length_a   1.000
_cell.length_b   1.000
_cell.length_c   1.000
_cell.angle_alpha   90.00
_cell.angle_beta   90.00
_cell.angle_gamma   90.00
#
_symmetry.space_group_name_H-M   'P 1'
#
loop_
_entity.id
_entity.type
_entity.pdbx_description
1 polymer ?
#
loop_
_entity_poly.entity_id
_entity_poly.type
_entity_poly.pdbx_seq_one_letter_code
_entity_poly.pdbx_strand_id
1 'polypeptide(L)'
;MTTPGVDDAVRERRPVTEHRLHPITPLRRAWAPVAVLIGWAVHDPDQAQRQLTRLTTTTLLLALAVLLPAAALYGFLTWWFTHFAVTDTELRIRTGLVFRRTAHIRLERIQAIDVTQPLLARVAGVAKLKLDVIGTDKKDELAFLGAEQARTLRAELLARAAGFAPETAHEIGEAPSQQLLQVPPRVLAVSLLLTGATWGSLAAAVVVPTILWLTTESAWTVLATAIPLFGAAGASSVGRFVTEYEWTVGESQDGLRIDHGLLDRAHETVPPGRVQTVRIVEPLLWRRRGWVRVELDVAGSSNSLLLPVAPREVAESVIARVLPGVTVPPPAALSRPPHRAAWCVPVWWRGYALTITDAVFAARTGLFRRSLALVPHAKVQSVRLTQGPWERRWGVADVHVDTGANKTVTARLRPTEEASRLLHGQAERSRTGRRDARPDRWMA
;
A
#
# COMPACT_ATOMS: atom_id res chain seq x y z
N MET A 1 56.35 10.41 38.21
CA MET A 1 55.16 9.62 38.61
C MET A 1 53.99 10.09 37.78
N THR A 2 53.78 9.43 36.64
CA THR A 2 52.67 9.68 35.72
C THR A 2 51.93 8.36 35.59
N THR A 3 50.66 8.37 35.95
CA THR A 3 49.72 7.24 35.95
C THR A 3 49.60 6.63 34.54
N PRO A 4 49.84 5.32 34.36
CA PRO A 4 49.50 4.61 33.14
C PRO A 4 48.09 4.01 33.25
N GLY A 5 47.32 4.03 32.16
CA GLY A 5 46.15 3.17 31.99
C GLY A 5 44.79 3.88 31.92
N VAL A 6 44.55 4.65 30.85
CA VAL A 6 43.18 5.00 30.41
C VAL A 6 42.95 4.73 28.91
N ASP A 7 43.96 4.32 28.13
CA ASP A 7 43.83 4.24 26.67
C ASP A 7 43.54 2.84 26.08
N ASP A 8 43.34 1.80 26.88
CA ASP A 8 43.04 0.44 26.36
C ASP A 8 41.54 0.11 26.24
N ALA A 9 40.63 1.07 26.48
CA ALA A 9 39.19 0.90 26.23
C ALA A 9 38.77 1.26 24.79
N VAL A 10 39.69 1.12 23.82
CA VAL A 10 39.37 1.23 22.39
C VAL A 10 38.54 0.02 21.98
N ARG A 11 37.22 0.18 22.13
CA ARG A 11 36.16 -0.45 21.32
C ARG A 11 36.53 -1.83 20.77
N GLU A 12 36.20 -2.88 21.52
CA GLU A 12 35.88 -4.18 20.94
C GLU A 12 34.72 -3.98 19.93
N ARG A 13 35.07 -3.59 18.70
CA ARG A 13 34.15 -3.68 17.57
C ARG A 13 33.93 -5.17 17.37
N ARG A 14 32.81 -5.69 17.87
CA ARG A 14 32.33 -7.02 17.49
C ARG A 14 32.47 -7.17 15.97
N PRO A 15 33.06 -8.26 15.47
CA PRO A 15 33.27 -8.43 14.04
C PRO A 15 31.93 -8.33 13.33
N VAL A 16 31.81 -7.36 12.43
CA VAL A 16 30.62 -7.16 11.60
C VAL A 16 30.39 -8.46 10.82
N THR A 17 29.39 -9.24 11.22
CA THR A 17 29.15 -10.54 10.60
C THR A 17 28.43 -10.31 9.27
N GLU A 18 29.20 -10.36 8.18
CA GLU A 18 28.65 -10.29 6.82
C GLU A 18 27.87 -11.57 6.53
N HIS A 19 26.57 -11.45 6.34
CA HIS A 19 25.70 -12.56 6.02
C HIS A 19 25.39 -12.55 4.52
N ARG A 20 25.38 -13.75 3.93
CA ARG A 20 24.97 -13.96 2.54
C ARG A 20 23.46 -14.21 2.47
N LEU A 21 22.86 -13.85 1.34
CA LEU A 21 21.47 -14.18 1.06
C LEU A 21 21.29 -15.69 0.86
N HIS A 22 20.07 -16.18 1.04
CA HIS A 22 19.75 -17.60 0.85
C HIS A 22 20.06 -18.06 -0.60
N PRO A 23 20.61 -19.27 -0.80
CA PRO A 23 21.02 -19.81 -2.11
C PRO A 23 19.91 -19.96 -3.16
N ILE A 24 18.64 -19.68 -2.84
CA ILE A 24 17.49 -19.78 -3.77
C ILE A 24 17.25 -18.46 -4.53
N THR A 25 17.87 -17.37 -4.11
CA THR A 25 17.83 -16.05 -4.80
C THR A 25 18.14 -16.08 -6.31
N PRO A 26 19.10 -16.89 -6.82
CA PRO A 26 19.40 -16.98 -8.26
C PRO A 26 18.20 -17.33 -9.13
N LEU A 27 17.39 -18.28 -8.69
CA LEU A 27 16.33 -18.89 -9.50
C LEU A 27 15.23 -17.88 -9.84
N ARG A 28 14.97 -16.91 -8.96
CA ARG A 28 14.00 -15.84 -9.22
C ARG A 28 14.58 -14.70 -10.05
N ARG A 29 15.89 -14.41 -10.06
CA ARG A 29 16.42 -13.36 -10.96
C ARG A 29 16.64 -13.89 -12.39
N ALA A 30 16.64 -15.22 -12.56
CA ALA A 30 16.75 -15.88 -13.85
C ALA A 30 15.57 -15.63 -14.81
N TRP A 31 14.39 -15.17 -14.36
CA TRP A 31 13.30 -14.86 -15.32
C TRP A 31 13.42 -13.45 -15.94
N ALA A 32 14.26 -12.56 -15.42
CA ALA A 32 14.36 -11.18 -15.92
C ALA A 32 14.80 -11.09 -17.40
N PRO A 33 15.78 -11.89 -17.89
CA PRO A 33 16.11 -11.94 -19.32
C PRO A 33 14.94 -12.45 -20.18
N VAL A 34 14.16 -13.40 -19.66
CA VAL A 34 12.98 -13.95 -20.33
C VAL A 34 11.90 -12.87 -20.47
N ALA A 35 11.68 -12.05 -19.43
CA ALA A 35 10.72 -10.96 -19.48
C ALA A 35 11.12 -9.84 -20.45
N VAL A 36 12.42 -9.57 -20.63
CA VAL A 36 12.91 -8.63 -21.65
C VAL A 36 12.58 -9.15 -23.05
N LEU A 37 12.74 -10.45 -23.31
CA LEU A 37 12.36 -11.06 -24.58
C LEU A 37 10.85 -11.06 -24.82
N ILE A 38 10.05 -11.33 -23.80
CA ILE A 38 8.58 -11.24 -23.87
C ILE A 38 8.16 -9.79 -24.15
N GLY A 39 8.76 -8.82 -23.45
CA GLY A 39 8.51 -7.39 -23.66
C GLY A 39 8.87 -6.94 -25.07
N TRP A 40 10.00 -7.41 -25.61
CA TRP A 40 10.41 -7.16 -27.00
C TRP A 40 9.42 -7.77 -28.00
N ALA A 41 8.97 -9.01 -27.77
CA ALA A 41 7.99 -9.68 -28.63
C ALA A 41 6.61 -9.02 -28.62
N VAL A 42 6.21 -8.40 -27.50
CA VAL A 42 4.95 -7.67 -27.36
C VAL A 42 5.03 -6.27 -27.98
N HIS A 43 6.20 -5.64 -27.98
CA HIS A 43 6.38 -4.30 -28.55
C HIS A 43 6.27 -4.29 -30.08
N ASP A 44 6.73 -5.35 -30.75
CA ASP A 44 6.70 -5.49 -32.22
C ASP A 44 6.10 -6.85 -32.67
N PRO A 45 4.77 -7.02 -32.58
CA PRO A 45 4.10 -8.30 -32.86
C PRO A 45 4.28 -8.76 -34.31
N ASP A 46 4.29 -7.83 -35.28
CA ASP A 46 4.45 -8.14 -36.71
C ASP A 46 5.88 -8.60 -37.07
N GLN A 47 6.92 -8.12 -36.36
CA GLN A 47 8.28 -8.64 -36.53
C GLN A 47 8.44 -9.98 -35.83
N ALA A 48 7.95 -10.10 -34.59
CA ALA A 48 8.01 -11.34 -33.82
C ALA A 48 7.34 -12.50 -34.57
N GLN A 49 6.15 -12.29 -35.16
CA GLN A 49 5.43 -13.30 -35.92
C GLN A 49 6.15 -13.71 -37.21
N ARG A 50 6.75 -12.75 -37.93
CA ARG A 50 7.57 -13.01 -39.14
C ARG A 50 8.88 -13.73 -38.83
N GLN A 51 9.46 -13.49 -37.66
CA GLN A 51 10.65 -14.21 -37.19
C GLN A 51 10.28 -15.63 -36.75
N LEU A 52 9.24 -15.79 -35.94
CA LEU A 52 8.76 -17.08 -35.44
C LEU A 52 8.36 -18.04 -36.57
N THR A 53 7.76 -17.54 -37.65
CA THR A 53 7.41 -18.34 -38.83
C THR A 53 8.59 -18.71 -39.72
N ARG A 54 9.74 -18.01 -39.60
CA ARG A 54 11.00 -18.34 -40.30
C ARG A 54 11.94 -19.22 -39.48
N LEU A 55 11.71 -19.35 -38.18
CA LEU A 55 12.56 -20.11 -37.26
C LEU A 55 12.24 -21.60 -37.36
N THR A 56 13.19 -22.39 -37.89
CA THR A 56 13.16 -23.85 -37.84
C THR A 56 13.13 -24.30 -36.37
N THR A 57 12.43 -25.39 -36.02
CA THR A 57 12.34 -25.93 -34.64
C THR A 57 13.70 -26.03 -33.94
N THR A 58 14.75 -26.32 -34.70
CA THR A 58 16.15 -26.35 -34.24
C THR A 58 16.65 -25.01 -33.71
N THR A 59 16.35 -23.90 -34.36
CA THR A 59 16.77 -22.54 -33.94
C THR A 59 16.06 -22.08 -32.67
N LEU A 60 14.78 -22.44 -32.49
CA LEU A 60 14.03 -22.21 -31.25
C LEU A 60 14.62 -23.01 -30.08
N LEU A 61 14.97 -24.28 -30.31
CA LEU A 61 15.63 -25.12 -29.32
C LEU A 61 17.03 -24.60 -28.97
N LEU A 62 17.81 -24.13 -29.96
CA LEU A 62 19.12 -23.53 -29.74
C LEU A 62 19.04 -22.21 -28.95
N ALA A 63 18.08 -21.35 -29.29
CA ALA A 63 17.81 -20.12 -28.56
C ALA A 63 17.44 -20.42 -27.10
N LEU A 64 16.56 -21.39 -26.86
CA LEU A 64 16.19 -21.82 -25.50
C LEU A 64 17.39 -22.43 -24.75
N ALA A 65 18.20 -23.24 -25.43
CA ALA A 65 19.39 -23.89 -24.87
C ALA A 65 20.50 -22.89 -24.49
N VAL A 66 20.58 -21.72 -25.13
CA VAL A 66 21.49 -20.63 -24.75
C VAL A 66 20.86 -19.73 -23.69
N LEU A 67 19.56 -19.45 -23.81
CA LEU A 67 18.84 -18.55 -22.93
C LEU A 67 18.77 -19.06 -21.49
N LEU A 68 18.40 -20.32 -21.31
CA LEU A 68 18.25 -20.93 -19.98
C LEU A 68 19.56 -20.88 -19.15
N PRO A 69 20.73 -21.32 -19.66
CA PRO A 69 21.97 -21.23 -18.90
C PRO A 69 22.47 -19.79 -18.73
N ALA A 70 22.30 -18.91 -19.73
CA ALA A 70 22.66 -17.49 -19.57
C ALA A 70 21.83 -16.83 -18.45
N ALA A 71 20.55 -17.17 -18.37
CA ALA A 71 19.66 -16.66 -17.34
C ALA A 71 19.97 -17.25 -15.95
N ALA A 72 20.32 -18.54 -15.87
CA ALA A 72 20.79 -19.18 -14.65
C ALA A 72 22.11 -18.57 -14.15
N LEU A 73 23.07 -18.34 -15.06
CA LEU A 73 24.36 -17.71 -14.76
C LEU A 73 24.17 -16.27 -14.27
N TYR A 74 23.29 -15.50 -14.91
CA TYR A 74 22.94 -14.16 -14.45
C TYR A 74 22.35 -14.17 -13.02
N GLY A 75 21.42 -15.09 -12.76
CA GLY A 75 20.84 -15.28 -11.43
C GLY A 75 21.90 -15.62 -10.39
N PHE A 76 22.80 -16.56 -10.72
CA PHE A 76 23.87 -17.03 -9.84
C PHE A 76 24.87 -15.91 -9.51
N LEU A 77 25.39 -15.23 -10.53
CA LEU A 77 26.31 -14.10 -10.36
C LEU A 77 25.66 -13.01 -9.51
N THR A 78 24.40 -12.70 -9.78
CA THR A 78 23.70 -11.66 -9.03
C THR A 78 23.54 -12.01 -7.54
N TRP A 79 23.25 -13.27 -7.20
CA TRP A 79 23.24 -13.73 -5.82
C TRP A 79 24.63 -13.69 -5.18
N TRP A 80 25.65 -14.17 -5.89
CA TRP A 80 27.03 -14.24 -5.40
C TRP A 80 27.58 -12.88 -4.96
N PHE A 81 27.20 -11.80 -5.64
CA PHE A 81 27.66 -10.44 -5.33
C PHE A 81 26.77 -9.67 -4.34
N THR A 82 25.67 -10.25 -3.84
CA THR A 82 24.77 -9.55 -2.89
C THR A 82 25.08 -9.93 -1.45
N HIS A 83 25.52 -8.95 -0.65
CA HIS A 83 25.91 -9.13 0.76
C HIS A 83 25.18 -8.14 1.66
N PHE A 84 24.83 -8.55 2.88
CA PHE A 84 24.30 -7.65 3.90
C PHE A 84 25.07 -7.78 5.22
N ALA A 85 25.15 -6.68 5.94
CA ALA A 85 25.81 -6.61 7.24
C ALA A 85 24.96 -5.78 8.19
N VAL A 86 24.65 -6.34 9.36
CA VAL A 86 23.93 -5.65 10.43
C VAL A 86 24.98 -5.26 11.48
N THR A 87 25.11 -3.97 11.75
CA THR A 87 25.97 -3.42 12.81
C THR A 87 25.09 -2.94 13.97
N ASP A 88 25.67 -2.51 15.09
CA ASP A 88 24.91 -1.98 16.23
C ASP A 88 24.15 -0.69 15.94
N THR A 89 24.55 0.06 14.91
CA THR A 89 23.98 1.39 14.57
C THR A 89 23.48 1.51 13.14
N GLU A 90 23.93 0.64 12.23
CA GLU A 90 23.60 0.71 10.81
C GLU A 90 23.42 -0.68 10.17
N LEU A 91 22.46 -0.75 9.27
CA LEU A 91 22.24 -1.82 8.32
C LEU A 91 22.90 -1.44 6.98
N ARG A 92 23.87 -2.22 6.55
CA ARG A 92 24.59 -2.03 5.29
C ARG A 92 24.15 -3.08 4.28
N ILE A 93 23.63 -2.64 3.14
CA ILE A 93 23.22 -3.51 2.04
C ILE A 93 24.10 -3.24 0.83
N ARG A 94 24.86 -4.24 0.36
CA ARG A 94 25.68 -4.15 -0.85
C ARG A 94 25.06 -5.02 -1.94
N THR A 95 24.62 -4.39 -3.02
CA THR A 95 23.98 -5.07 -4.16
C THR A 95 24.58 -4.62 -5.48
N GLY A 96 24.68 -5.53 -6.44
CA GLY A 96 24.97 -5.20 -7.84
C GLY A 96 26.13 -5.99 -8.43
N LEU A 97 25.94 -6.47 -9.67
CA LEU A 97 26.94 -7.20 -10.44
C LEU A 97 27.87 -6.25 -11.20
N VAL A 98 27.27 -5.32 -11.96
CA VAL A 98 27.99 -4.33 -12.78
C VAL A 98 27.97 -2.95 -12.10
N PHE A 99 26.79 -2.49 -11.68
CA PHE A 99 26.62 -1.24 -10.94
C PHE A 99 26.50 -1.54 -9.45
N ARG A 100 27.58 -1.28 -8.71
CA ARG A 100 27.63 -1.52 -7.26
C ARG A 100 26.87 -0.41 -6.52
N ARG A 101 25.84 -0.79 -5.76
CA ARG A 101 25.08 0.11 -4.87
C ARG A 101 25.28 -0.34 -3.43
N THR A 102 25.70 0.59 -2.58
CA THR A 102 25.77 0.40 -1.14
C THR A 102 24.73 1.29 -0.48
N ALA A 103 23.77 0.71 0.23
CA ALA A 103 22.82 1.45 1.05
C ALA A 103 23.26 1.36 2.52
N HIS A 104 23.43 2.52 3.15
CA HIS A 104 23.70 2.66 4.58
C HIS A 104 22.44 3.18 5.26
N ILE A 105 21.79 2.32 6.04
CA ILE A 105 20.53 2.63 6.72
C ILE A 105 20.81 2.65 8.21
N ARG A 106 20.66 3.82 8.86
CA ARG A 106 20.79 3.90 10.33
C ARG A 106 19.59 3.22 10.98
N LEU A 107 19.82 2.40 11.99
CA LEU A 107 18.76 1.64 12.66
C LEU A 107 17.70 2.56 13.30
N GLU A 108 18.13 3.72 13.83
CA GLU A 108 17.27 4.78 14.38
C GLU A 108 16.27 5.36 13.36
N ARG A 109 16.53 5.21 12.06
CA ARG A 109 15.65 5.67 10.98
C ARG A 109 14.74 4.57 10.45
N ILE A 110 14.86 3.34 10.93
CA ILE A 110 13.98 2.24 10.54
C ILE A 110 12.66 2.41 11.29
N GLN A 111 11.59 2.48 10.53
CA GLN A 111 10.28 2.86 11.02
C GLN A 111 9.31 1.69 11.09
N ALA A 112 9.39 0.80 10.11
CA ALA A 112 8.59 -0.41 10.00
C ALA A 112 9.35 -1.43 9.16
N ILE A 113 9.07 -2.71 9.43
CA ILE A 113 9.68 -3.84 8.73
C ILE A 113 8.56 -4.79 8.32
N ASP A 114 8.33 -4.89 7.01
CA ASP A 114 7.31 -5.76 6.45
C ASP A 114 7.97 -7.06 5.97
N VAL A 115 7.31 -8.19 6.22
CA VAL A 115 7.80 -9.51 5.76
C VAL A 115 6.84 -10.01 4.68
N THR A 116 7.39 -10.30 3.50
CA THR A 116 6.63 -10.80 2.35
C THR A 116 7.16 -12.18 1.94
N GLN A 117 6.24 -13.13 1.80
CA GLN A 117 6.51 -14.52 1.44
C GLN A 117 5.72 -14.88 0.18
N PRO A 118 6.27 -14.61 -1.02
CA PRO A 118 5.68 -15.02 -2.28
C PRO A 118 5.61 -16.55 -2.41
N LEU A 119 4.70 -17.10 -3.22
CA LEU A 119 4.48 -18.56 -3.28
C LEU A 119 5.76 -19.37 -3.49
N LEU A 120 6.57 -18.95 -4.47
CA LEU A 120 7.83 -19.62 -4.78
C LEU A 120 8.80 -19.54 -3.61
N ALA A 121 8.79 -18.42 -2.87
CA ALA A 121 9.59 -18.24 -1.67
C ALA A 121 9.05 -19.09 -0.50
N ARG A 122 7.73 -19.26 -0.38
CA ARG A 122 7.10 -20.14 0.62
C ARG A 122 7.47 -21.61 0.40
N VAL A 123 7.39 -22.09 -0.84
CA VAL A 123 7.84 -23.45 -1.20
C VAL A 123 9.34 -23.62 -0.94
N ALA A 124 10.12 -22.57 -1.17
CA ALA A 124 11.56 -22.53 -0.93
C ALA A 124 11.96 -22.25 0.53
N GLY A 125 11.03 -21.98 1.44
CA GLY A 125 11.33 -21.61 2.84
C GLY A 125 12.04 -20.27 3.03
N VAL A 126 11.91 -19.32 2.10
CA VAL A 126 12.54 -17.99 2.17
C VAL A 126 11.51 -16.85 2.25
N ALA A 127 11.94 -15.69 2.74
CA ALA A 127 11.12 -14.48 2.90
C ALA A 127 11.90 -13.23 2.48
N LYS A 128 11.17 -12.18 2.10
CA LYS A 128 11.70 -10.87 1.74
C LYS A 128 11.28 -9.85 2.80
N LEU A 129 12.25 -9.12 3.35
CA LEU A 129 12.04 -7.99 4.25
C LEU A 129 12.02 -6.69 3.44
N LYS A 130 11.04 -5.85 3.74
CA LYS A 130 10.95 -4.50 3.20
C LYS A 130 11.12 -3.54 4.36
N LEU A 131 12.10 -2.65 4.27
CA LEU A 131 12.44 -1.71 5.32
C LEU A 131 11.91 -0.34 4.94
N ASP A 132 11.11 0.25 5.84
CA ASP A 132 10.64 1.61 5.70
C ASP A 132 11.56 2.55 6.47
N VAL A 133 12.12 3.56 5.79
CA VAL A 133 13.18 4.43 6.31
C VAL A 133 12.78 5.90 6.20
N ILE A 134 12.99 6.66 7.28
CA ILE A 134 12.67 8.10 7.33
C ILE A 134 13.44 8.88 6.26
N GLY A 135 12.71 9.70 5.49
CA GLY A 135 13.28 10.69 4.58
C GLY A 135 13.75 10.13 3.24
N THR A 136 13.38 8.89 2.91
CA THR A 136 13.71 8.27 1.62
C THR A 136 12.43 7.75 0.97
N ASP A 137 12.08 8.25 -0.22
CA ASP A 137 10.89 7.77 -0.95
C ASP A 137 11.07 6.33 -1.49
N LYS A 138 12.31 5.88 -1.64
CA LYS A 138 12.64 4.51 -2.06
C LYS A 138 12.74 3.61 -0.84
N LYS A 139 11.86 2.62 -0.77
CA LYS A 139 11.94 1.53 0.21
C LYS A 139 13.12 0.63 -0.15
N ASP A 140 14.04 0.45 0.78
CA ASP A 140 15.15 -0.48 0.60
C ASP A 140 14.68 -1.89 1.02
N GLU A 141 15.05 -2.88 0.23
CA GLU A 141 14.52 -4.24 0.34
C GLU A 141 15.66 -5.23 0.61
N LEU A 142 15.50 -6.03 1.66
CA LEU A 142 16.36 -7.17 1.96
C LEU A 142 15.66 -8.45 1.52
N ALA A 143 16.03 -8.94 0.34
CA ALA A 143 15.35 -10.06 -0.26
C ALA A 143 16.01 -11.39 0.11
N PHE A 144 15.20 -12.39 0.49
CA PHE A 144 15.55 -13.82 0.58
C PHE A 144 16.46 -14.21 1.74
N LEU A 145 15.95 -13.98 2.95
CA LEU A 145 16.41 -14.65 4.17
C LEU A 145 15.59 -15.93 4.37
N GLY A 146 16.12 -16.94 5.07
CA GLY A 146 15.28 -18.08 5.50
C GLY A 146 14.07 -17.59 6.28
N ALA A 147 12.90 -18.22 6.16
CA ALA A 147 11.67 -17.70 6.75
C ALA A 147 11.78 -17.48 8.28
N GLU A 148 12.44 -18.39 9.00
CA GLU A 148 12.73 -18.21 10.43
C GLU A 148 13.75 -17.10 10.67
N GLN A 149 14.85 -17.08 9.93
CA GLN A 149 15.87 -16.02 10.01
C GLN A 149 15.29 -14.63 9.75
N ALA A 150 14.32 -14.53 8.83
CA ALA A 150 13.62 -13.30 8.52
C ALA A 150 12.78 -12.79 9.70
N ARG A 151 12.09 -13.70 10.41
CA ARG A 151 11.34 -13.36 11.62
C ARG A 151 12.28 -12.95 12.76
N THR A 152 13.35 -13.71 12.97
CA THR A 152 14.37 -13.38 13.97
C THR A 152 15.03 -12.03 13.68
N LEU A 153 15.45 -11.79 12.44
CA LEU A 153 16.07 -10.52 12.04
C LEU A 153 15.08 -9.36 12.16
N ARG A 154 13.79 -9.55 11.84
CA ARG A 154 12.77 -8.53 12.08
C ARG A 154 12.70 -8.16 13.55
N ALA A 155 12.61 -9.16 14.45
CA ALA A 155 12.54 -8.92 15.88
C ALA A 155 13.81 -8.20 16.38
N GLU A 156 14.99 -8.62 15.94
CA GLU A 156 16.27 -8.00 16.28
C GLU A 156 16.35 -6.54 15.81
N LEU A 157 15.99 -6.27 14.55
CA LEU A 157 16.02 -4.93 13.99
C LEU A 157 15.01 -3.99 14.66
N LEU A 158 13.80 -4.48 14.98
CA LEU A 158 12.80 -3.70 15.71
C LEU A 158 13.25 -3.39 17.14
N ALA A 159 13.79 -4.39 17.86
CA ALA A 159 14.31 -4.20 19.21
C ALA A 159 15.46 -3.19 19.23
N ARG A 160 16.40 -3.28 18.29
CA ARG A 160 17.50 -2.31 18.16
C ARG A 160 17.02 -0.92 17.76
N ALA A 161 16.04 -0.81 16.86
CA ALA A 161 15.44 0.47 16.49
C ALA A 161 14.71 1.13 17.67
N ALA A 162 14.14 0.32 18.56
CA ALA A 162 13.51 0.78 19.80
C ALA A 162 14.50 1.01 20.97
N GLY A 163 15.78 0.69 20.79
CA GLY A 163 16.83 0.89 21.80
C GLY A 163 16.93 -0.21 22.87
N PHE A 164 16.28 -1.36 22.66
CA PHE A 164 16.39 -2.52 23.55
C PHE A 164 17.59 -3.42 23.19
N ALA A 165 18.16 -4.09 24.18
CA ALA A 165 19.22 -5.07 23.97
C ALA A 165 18.68 -6.32 23.22
N PRO A 166 19.45 -6.91 22.29
CA PRO A 166 18.99 -7.99 21.42
C PRO A 166 18.58 -9.27 22.17
N GLU A 167 19.14 -9.52 23.35
CA GLU A 167 18.83 -10.69 24.19
C GLU A 167 17.36 -10.66 24.68
N THR A 168 16.82 -9.48 24.99
CA THR A 168 15.43 -9.31 25.43
C THR A 168 14.43 -9.56 24.30
N ALA A 169 14.85 -9.39 23.05
CA ALA A 169 14.00 -9.60 21.87
C ALA A 169 13.75 -11.09 21.56
N HIS A 170 14.64 -11.99 21.98
CA HIS A 170 14.45 -13.44 21.85
C HIS A 170 13.54 -14.01 22.94
N GLU A 171 13.56 -13.43 24.15
CA GLU A 171 12.70 -13.84 25.26
C GLU A 171 11.26 -13.31 25.12
N ILE A 172 11.10 -12.12 24.52
CA ILE A 172 9.79 -11.60 24.10
C ILE A 172 9.44 -12.24 22.75
N GLY A 173 9.03 -13.50 22.78
CA GLY A 173 8.46 -14.17 21.60
C GLY A 173 7.39 -13.30 20.92
N GLU A 174 7.13 -13.56 19.63
CA GLU A 174 6.18 -12.79 18.79
C GLU A 174 4.89 -12.49 19.57
N ALA A 175 4.73 -11.23 20.02
CA ALA A 175 3.69 -10.87 20.98
C ALA A 175 2.32 -11.37 20.49
N PRO A 176 1.53 -12.06 21.35
CA PRO A 176 0.29 -12.70 20.93
C PRO A 176 -0.66 -11.62 20.38
N SER A 177 -0.90 -11.68 19.07
CA SER A 177 -1.82 -10.76 18.42
C SER A 177 -3.25 -11.15 18.79
N GLN A 178 -3.95 -10.27 19.49
CA GLN A 178 -5.38 -10.44 19.67
C GLN A 178 -6.04 -10.15 18.33
N GLN A 179 -6.58 -11.19 17.69
CA GLN A 179 -7.22 -11.08 16.39
C GLN A 179 -8.52 -10.28 16.55
N LEU A 180 -8.53 -9.05 16.01
CA LEU A 180 -9.70 -8.16 16.07
C LEU A 180 -10.73 -8.54 15.01
N LEU A 181 -10.27 -8.89 13.82
CA LEU A 181 -11.14 -9.22 12.70
C LEU A 181 -10.46 -10.16 11.71
N GLN A 182 -11.22 -11.16 11.25
CA GLN A 182 -10.90 -11.97 10.09
C GLN A 182 -11.97 -11.75 9.03
N VAL A 183 -11.55 -11.48 7.80
CA VAL A 183 -12.46 -11.39 6.66
C VAL A 183 -12.59 -12.78 6.03
N PRO A 184 -13.77 -13.42 6.08
CA PRO A 184 -13.94 -14.74 5.46
C PRO A 184 -13.77 -14.64 3.93
N PRO A 185 -13.08 -15.60 3.27
CA PRO A 185 -12.89 -15.58 1.81
C PRO A 185 -14.19 -15.49 1.02
N ARG A 186 -15.26 -16.12 1.53
CA ARG A 186 -16.62 -16.03 0.96
C ARG A 186 -17.17 -14.60 0.94
N VAL A 187 -16.96 -13.83 2.02
CA VAL A 187 -17.42 -12.44 2.10
C VAL A 187 -16.61 -11.58 1.14
N LEU A 188 -15.29 -11.80 1.06
CA LEU A 188 -14.43 -11.13 0.09
C LEU A 188 -14.89 -11.40 -1.35
N ALA A 189 -15.10 -12.66 -1.73
CA ALA A 189 -15.56 -13.02 -3.08
C ALA A 189 -16.90 -12.34 -3.43
N VAL A 190 -17.88 -12.39 -2.53
CA VAL A 190 -19.18 -11.72 -2.74
C VAL A 190 -19.01 -10.20 -2.83
N SER A 191 -18.12 -9.61 -2.04
CA SER A 191 -17.82 -8.17 -2.09
C SER A 191 -17.24 -7.74 -3.44
N LEU A 192 -16.36 -8.56 -4.03
CA LEU A 192 -15.78 -8.33 -5.34
C LEU A 192 -16.84 -8.42 -6.44
N LEU A 193 -17.70 -9.45 -6.39
CA LEU A 193 -18.84 -9.58 -7.31
C LEU A 193 -19.82 -8.41 -7.19
N LEU A 194 -20.00 -7.86 -5.98
CA LEU A 194 -20.83 -6.67 -5.77
C LEU A 194 -20.09 -5.34 -6.02
N THR A 195 -18.87 -5.37 -6.57
CA THR A 195 -18.17 -4.15 -6.96
C THR A 195 -18.62 -3.72 -8.35
N GLY A 196 -19.13 -2.48 -8.49
CA GLY A 196 -19.63 -1.97 -9.78
C GLY A 196 -18.60 -1.97 -10.91
N ALA A 197 -17.30 -1.94 -10.59
CA ALA A 197 -16.23 -2.04 -11.59
C ALA A 197 -16.23 -3.40 -12.30
N THR A 198 -16.54 -4.50 -11.60
CA THR A 198 -16.63 -5.85 -12.18
C THR A 198 -17.78 -5.94 -13.17
N TRP A 199 -18.94 -5.36 -12.84
CA TRP A 199 -20.08 -5.31 -13.76
C TRP A 199 -19.84 -4.36 -14.93
N GLY A 200 -19.18 -3.21 -14.70
CA GLY A 200 -18.83 -2.27 -15.76
C GLY A 200 -17.85 -2.87 -16.77
N SER A 201 -16.83 -3.61 -16.30
CA SER A 201 -15.87 -4.28 -17.17
C SER A 201 -16.50 -5.45 -17.92
N LEU A 202 -17.36 -6.25 -17.29
CA LEU A 202 -18.12 -7.30 -17.96
C LEU A 202 -19.09 -6.74 -19.01
N ALA A 203 -19.81 -5.67 -18.68
CA ALA A 203 -20.71 -5.01 -19.63
C ALA A 203 -19.92 -4.48 -20.84
N ALA A 204 -18.77 -3.82 -20.61
CA ALA A 204 -17.91 -3.38 -21.70
C ALA A 204 -17.38 -4.57 -22.53
N ALA A 205 -16.99 -5.67 -21.87
CA ALA A 205 -16.52 -6.89 -22.51
C ALA A 205 -17.56 -7.56 -23.42
N VAL A 206 -18.85 -7.32 -23.19
CA VAL A 206 -19.92 -7.79 -24.08
C VAL A 206 -20.24 -6.73 -25.14
N VAL A 207 -20.47 -5.48 -24.72
CA VAL A 207 -20.97 -4.42 -25.60
C VAL A 207 -19.96 -4.04 -26.68
N VAL A 208 -18.67 -3.90 -26.33
CA VAL A 208 -17.64 -3.46 -27.28
C VAL A 208 -17.46 -4.47 -28.41
N PRO A 209 -17.27 -5.79 -28.15
CA PRO A 209 -17.23 -6.79 -29.21
C PRO A 209 -18.50 -6.86 -30.05
N THR A 210 -19.69 -6.70 -29.45
CA THR A 210 -20.96 -6.68 -30.20
C THR A 210 -21.04 -5.48 -31.15
N ILE A 211 -20.66 -4.29 -30.70
CA ILE A 211 -20.63 -3.09 -31.57
C ILE A 211 -19.64 -3.30 -32.72
N LEU A 212 -18.44 -3.81 -32.42
CA LEU A 212 -17.41 -4.07 -33.44
C LEU A 212 -17.86 -5.09 -34.48
N TRP A 213 -18.58 -6.14 -34.05
CA TRP A 213 -19.17 -7.12 -34.96
C TRP A 213 -20.15 -6.44 -35.93
N LEU A 214 -21.06 -5.61 -35.40
CA LEU A 214 -22.08 -4.92 -36.19
C LEU A 214 -21.49 -3.88 -37.18
N THR A 215 -20.32 -3.31 -36.89
CA THR A 215 -19.70 -2.28 -37.74
C THR A 215 -18.68 -2.82 -38.73
N THR A 216 -17.99 -3.91 -38.40
CA THR A 216 -16.81 -4.38 -39.15
C THR A 216 -17.04 -5.74 -39.80
N GLU A 217 -18.03 -6.52 -39.31
CA GLU A 217 -18.33 -7.90 -39.75
C GLU A 217 -17.13 -8.86 -39.73
N SER A 218 -16.04 -8.46 -39.06
CA SER A 218 -14.79 -9.22 -38.98
C SER A 218 -14.70 -9.94 -37.64
N ALA A 219 -14.78 -11.26 -37.69
CA ALA A 219 -14.61 -12.12 -36.52
C ALA A 219 -13.22 -11.91 -35.86
N TRP A 220 -12.19 -11.62 -36.66
CA TRP A 220 -10.83 -11.41 -36.14
C TRP A 220 -10.73 -10.14 -35.29
N THR A 221 -11.31 -9.03 -35.74
CA THR A 221 -11.32 -7.77 -34.99
C THR A 221 -12.05 -7.91 -33.65
N VAL A 222 -13.17 -8.66 -33.67
CA VAL A 222 -13.96 -8.97 -32.47
C VAL A 222 -13.14 -9.80 -31.50
N LEU A 223 -12.51 -10.90 -31.93
CA LEU A 223 -11.70 -11.76 -31.07
C LEU A 223 -10.47 -11.02 -30.51
N ALA A 224 -9.77 -10.26 -31.35
CA ALA A 224 -8.60 -9.48 -30.96
C ALA A 224 -8.92 -8.43 -29.88
N THR A 225 -10.15 -7.91 -29.85
CA THR A 225 -10.59 -6.93 -28.84
C THR A 225 -11.24 -7.60 -27.63
N ALA A 226 -12.05 -8.64 -27.84
CA ALA A 226 -12.79 -9.32 -26.79
C ALA A 226 -11.85 -10.02 -25.80
N ILE A 227 -10.84 -10.75 -26.28
CA ILE A 227 -9.95 -11.55 -25.42
C ILE A 227 -9.23 -10.66 -24.38
N PRO A 228 -8.56 -9.55 -24.75
CA PRO A 228 -7.96 -8.64 -23.76
C PRO A 228 -8.99 -8.02 -22.81
N LEU A 229 -10.19 -7.68 -23.29
CA LEU A 229 -11.21 -7.01 -22.50
C LEU A 229 -11.83 -7.93 -21.44
N PHE A 230 -12.15 -9.18 -21.81
CA PHE A 230 -12.56 -10.21 -20.87
C PHE A 230 -11.42 -10.59 -19.90
N GLY A 231 -10.19 -10.69 -20.42
CA GLY A 231 -9.00 -10.94 -19.60
C GLY A 231 -8.79 -9.86 -18.54
N ALA A 232 -8.88 -8.58 -18.92
CA ALA A 232 -8.75 -7.45 -18.00
C ALA A 232 -9.90 -7.40 -16.97
N ALA A 233 -11.13 -7.70 -17.39
CA ALA A 233 -12.28 -7.77 -16.50
C ALA A 233 -12.08 -8.82 -15.39
N GLY A 234 -11.64 -10.03 -15.76
CA GLY A 234 -11.34 -11.10 -14.83
C GLY A 234 -10.12 -10.81 -13.95
N ALA A 235 -9.01 -10.35 -14.56
CA ALA A 235 -7.74 -10.11 -13.88
C ALA A 235 -7.87 -9.09 -12.74
N SER A 236 -8.66 -8.03 -12.91
CA SER A 236 -8.87 -7.02 -11.86
C SER A 236 -9.55 -7.58 -10.60
N SER A 237 -10.51 -8.49 -10.76
CA SER A 237 -11.25 -9.11 -9.66
C SER A 237 -10.46 -10.25 -9.02
N VAL A 238 -9.85 -11.10 -9.85
CA VAL A 238 -9.00 -12.21 -9.39
C VAL A 238 -7.74 -11.69 -8.69
N GLY A 239 -7.10 -10.66 -9.26
CA GLY A 239 -5.91 -10.04 -8.65
C GLY A 239 -6.22 -9.49 -7.25
N ARG A 240 -7.34 -8.76 -7.09
CA ARG A 240 -7.78 -8.32 -5.76
C ARG A 240 -8.10 -9.47 -4.82
N PHE A 241 -8.77 -10.52 -5.30
CA PHE A 241 -9.06 -11.69 -4.48
C PHE A 241 -7.77 -12.36 -3.99
N VAL A 242 -6.79 -12.53 -4.87
CA VAL A 242 -5.49 -13.12 -4.57
C VAL A 242 -4.71 -12.29 -3.55
N THR A 243 -4.67 -10.97 -3.71
CA THR A 243 -3.96 -10.07 -2.79
C THR A 243 -4.68 -9.94 -1.46
N GLU A 244 -6.01 -9.75 -1.46
CA GLU A 244 -6.80 -9.50 -0.25
C GLU A 244 -7.27 -10.79 0.45
N TYR A 245 -6.81 -11.97 0.02
CA TYR A 245 -7.20 -13.27 0.57
C TYR A 245 -6.79 -13.45 2.04
N GLU A 246 -7.62 -14.12 2.83
CA GLU A 246 -7.38 -14.39 4.27
C GLU A 246 -6.95 -13.14 5.06
N TRP A 247 -7.58 -12.00 4.77
CA TRP A 247 -7.27 -10.75 5.46
C TRP A 247 -7.58 -10.84 6.95
N THR A 248 -6.57 -10.59 7.78
CA THR A 248 -6.69 -10.53 9.23
C THR A 248 -6.12 -9.23 9.77
N VAL A 249 -6.78 -8.69 10.78
CA VAL A 249 -6.31 -7.53 11.54
C VAL A 249 -6.19 -7.93 12.99
N GLY A 250 -4.99 -7.79 13.54
CA GLY A 250 -4.68 -8.08 14.94
C GLY A 250 -4.10 -6.86 15.65
N GLU A 251 -4.30 -6.77 16.95
CA GLU A 251 -3.66 -5.77 17.79
C GLU A 251 -2.31 -6.31 18.31
N SER A 252 -1.26 -5.49 18.22
CA SER A 252 0.09 -5.78 18.72
C SER A 252 0.63 -4.63 19.58
N GLN A 253 1.72 -4.88 20.30
CA GLN A 253 2.43 -3.87 21.10
C GLN A 253 3.07 -2.74 20.28
N ASP A 254 3.18 -2.89 18.95
CA ASP A 254 3.76 -1.89 18.04
C ASP A 254 2.71 -1.18 17.16
N GLY A 255 1.44 -1.61 17.22
CA GLY A 255 0.34 -1.12 16.37
C GLY A 255 -0.55 -2.23 15.84
N LEU A 256 -1.30 -1.95 14.77
CA LEU A 256 -2.15 -2.95 14.12
C LEU A 256 -1.34 -3.81 13.15
N ARG A 257 -1.40 -5.12 13.33
CA ARG A 257 -0.85 -6.12 12.40
C ARG A 257 -1.89 -6.49 11.37
N ILE A 258 -1.46 -6.52 10.11
CA ILE A 258 -2.30 -6.85 8.97
C ILE A 258 -1.62 -7.99 8.21
N ASP A 259 -2.29 -9.13 8.16
CA ASP A 259 -1.81 -10.28 7.40
C ASP A 259 -2.77 -10.61 6.26
N HIS A 260 -2.24 -10.77 5.05
CA HIS A 260 -3.04 -11.01 3.86
C HIS A 260 -2.26 -11.68 2.73
N GLY A 261 -2.98 -12.30 1.80
CA GLY A 261 -2.46 -12.78 0.52
C GLY A 261 -2.52 -14.30 0.36
N LEU A 262 -2.99 -14.74 -0.82
CA LEU A 262 -3.03 -16.15 -1.20
C LEU A 262 -1.68 -16.59 -1.77
N LEU A 263 -1.21 -15.83 -2.77
CA LEU A 263 0.03 -16.10 -3.46
C LEU A 263 1.22 -15.49 -2.72
N ASP A 264 1.11 -14.21 -2.38
CA ASP A 264 2.15 -13.46 -1.69
C ASP A 264 1.63 -13.09 -0.29
N ARG A 265 2.00 -13.87 0.73
CA ARG A 265 1.63 -13.57 2.11
C ARG A 265 2.45 -12.39 2.62
N ALA A 266 1.80 -11.29 2.95
CA ALA A 266 2.39 -10.08 3.48
C ALA A 266 1.99 -9.92 4.95
N HIS A 267 2.98 -9.64 5.79
CA HIS A 267 2.83 -9.32 7.22
C HIS A 267 3.28 -7.88 7.43
N GLU A 268 2.32 -6.97 7.57
CA GLU A 268 2.57 -5.53 7.71
C GLU A 268 2.11 -5.02 9.07
N THR A 269 2.78 -3.99 9.58
CA THR A 269 2.39 -3.36 10.85
C THR A 269 2.18 -1.87 10.62
N VAL A 270 0.97 -1.42 10.95
CA VAL A 270 0.56 -0.02 10.82
C VAL A 270 0.58 0.63 12.22
N PRO A 271 1.55 1.51 12.49
CA PRO A 271 1.57 2.27 13.73
C PRO A 271 0.46 3.32 13.71
N PRO A 272 -0.43 3.36 14.71
CA PRO A 272 -1.58 4.25 14.72
C PRO A 272 -1.20 5.74 14.75
N GLY A 273 -0.11 6.11 15.42
CA GLY A 273 0.42 7.50 15.42
C GLY A 273 0.80 8.02 14.02
N ARG A 274 1.07 7.13 13.06
CA ARG A 274 1.43 7.51 11.68
C ARG A 274 0.25 7.60 10.73
N VAL A 275 -0.94 7.19 11.16
CA VAL A 275 -2.15 7.29 10.37
C VAL A 275 -2.56 8.76 10.25
N GLN A 276 -2.57 9.27 9.02
CA GLN A 276 -2.88 10.67 8.72
C GLN A 276 -4.36 10.85 8.40
N THR A 277 -4.90 9.98 7.55
CA THR A 277 -6.29 10.02 7.09
C THR A 277 -6.87 8.61 7.09
N VAL A 278 -8.14 8.48 7.47
CA VAL A 278 -8.91 7.25 7.33
C VAL A 278 -10.02 7.49 6.32
N ARG A 279 -10.18 6.60 5.36
CA ARG A 279 -11.20 6.70 4.30
C ARG A 279 -12.12 5.50 4.31
N ILE A 280 -13.40 5.76 4.52
CA ILE A 280 -14.46 4.76 4.48
C ILE A 280 -15.10 4.81 3.09
N VAL A 281 -14.90 3.75 2.31
CA VAL A 281 -15.42 3.61 0.95
C VAL A 281 -16.63 2.67 0.95
N GLU A 282 -17.76 3.17 0.46
CA GLU A 282 -19.05 2.49 0.40
C GLU A 282 -19.56 2.46 -1.06
N PRO A 283 -19.27 1.38 -1.81
CA PRO A 283 -19.80 1.15 -3.16
C PRO A 283 -21.32 1.03 -3.19
N LEU A 284 -21.94 1.38 -4.32
CA LEU A 284 -23.41 1.42 -4.46
C LEU A 284 -24.11 0.13 -4.05
N LEU A 285 -23.65 -1.02 -4.56
CA LEU A 285 -24.27 -2.32 -4.32
C LEU A 285 -24.01 -2.83 -2.89
N TRP A 286 -22.95 -2.33 -2.23
CA TRP A 286 -22.60 -2.67 -0.86
C TRP A 286 -23.50 -1.98 0.18
N ARG A 287 -24.13 -0.85 -0.19
CA ARG A 287 -25.01 -0.07 0.68
C ARG A 287 -26.16 -0.88 1.27
N ARG A 288 -26.75 -1.78 0.48
CA ARG A 288 -27.86 -2.63 0.94
C ARG A 288 -27.43 -3.63 2.01
N ARG A 289 -26.15 -3.98 2.06
CA ARG A 289 -25.54 -4.90 3.03
C ARG A 289 -24.79 -4.19 4.15
N GLY A 290 -24.74 -2.86 4.14
CA GLY A 290 -23.98 -2.09 5.12
C GLY A 290 -22.47 -2.37 5.10
N TRP A 291 -21.95 -2.84 3.96
CA TRP A 291 -20.52 -3.15 3.82
C TRP A 291 -19.72 -1.92 3.44
N VAL A 292 -18.55 -1.80 4.05
CA VAL A 292 -17.60 -0.73 3.80
C VAL A 292 -16.19 -1.30 3.64
N ARG A 293 -15.37 -0.59 2.87
CA ARG A 293 -13.93 -0.78 2.77
C ARG A 293 -13.26 0.36 3.52
N VAL A 294 -12.25 0.06 4.33
CA VAL A 294 -11.50 1.08 5.09
C VAL A 294 -10.09 1.17 4.56
N GLU A 295 -9.77 2.34 4.02
CA GLU A 295 -8.45 2.71 3.52
C GLU A 295 -7.77 3.67 4.51
N LEU A 296 -6.44 3.60 4.58
CA LEU A 296 -5.60 4.46 5.41
C LEU A 296 -4.64 5.23 4.53
N ASP A 297 -4.33 6.46 4.89
CA ASP A 297 -3.15 7.14 4.41
C ASP A 297 -2.16 7.23 5.57
N VAL A 298 -1.08 6.46 5.49
CA VAL A 298 -0.05 6.37 6.54
C VAL A 298 1.21 7.08 6.06
N ALA A 299 1.83 7.87 6.94
CA ALA A 299 3.11 8.52 6.61
C ALA A 299 4.22 7.47 6.41
N GLY A 300 4.96 7.57 5.28
CA GLY A 300 6.05 6.65 4.92
C GLY A 300 5.57 5.32 4.29
N SER A 301 4.33 4.90 4.58
CA SER A 301 3.83 3.65 4.00
C SER A 301 3.17 3.82 2.65
N SER A 302 3.36 2.79 1.82
CA SER A 302 2.67 2.60 0.55
C SER A 302 1.39 1.81 0.73
N ASN A 303 1.22 1.12 1.86
CA ASN A 303 -0.01 0.39 2.14
C ASN A 303 -1.09 1.37 2.57
N SER A 304 -2.21 1.28 1.86
CA SER A 304 -3.35 2.14 2.05
C SER A 304 -4.61 1.39 2.45
N LEU A 305 -4.53 0.10 2.81
CA LEU A 305 -5.69 -0.72 3.12
C LEU A 305 -5.66 -1.22 4.58
N LEU A 306 -6.74 -0.95 5.31
CA LEU A 306 -6.96 -1.54 6.64
C LEU A 306 -7.93 -2.70 6.59
N LEU A 307 -9.09 -2.50 5.93
CA LEU A 307 -10.16 -3.49 5.84
C LEU A 307 -10.66 -3.60 4.39
N PRO A 308 -10.54 -4.77 3.73
CA PRO A 308 -11.01 -4.93 2.36
C PRO A 308 -12.54 -4.88 2.27
N VAL A 309 -13.21 -5.51 3.23
CA VAL A 309 -14.66 -5.50 3.41
C VAL A 309 -14.99 -5.81 4.87
N ALA A 310 -15.86 -5.01 5.48
CA ALA A 310 -16.42 -5.26 6.79
C ALA A 310 -17.81 -4.61 6.91
N PRO A 311 -18.71 -5.12 7.78
CA PRO A 311 -19.87 -4.36 8.21
C PRO A 311 -19.45 -3.02 8.81
N ARG A 312 -20.25 -1.98 8.59
CA ARG A 312 -19.92 -0.62 9.03
C ARG A 312 -19.63 -0.51 10.52
N GLU A 313 -20.41 -1.17 11.36
CA GLU A 313 -20.23 -1.13 12.82
C GLU A 313 -18.86 -1.68 13.26
N VAL A 314 -18.45 -2.79 12.66
CA VAL A 314 -17.14 -3.40 12.90
C VAL A 314 -16.01 -2.53 12.36
N ALA A 315 -16.21 -1.89 11.20
CA ALA A 315 -15.24 -0.94 10.68
C ALA A 315 -15.07 0.27 11.61
N GLU A 316 -16.16 0.80 12.17
CA GLU A 316 -16.13 1.92 13.11
C GLU A 316 -15.42 1.54 14.42
N SER A 317 -15.60 0.32 14.94
CA SER A 317 -14.90 -0.15 16.14
C SER A 317 -13.39 -0.27 15.92
N VAL A 318 -12.95 -0.77 14.74
CA VAL A 318 -11.53 -0.84 14.40
C VAL A 318 -10.95 0.56 14.19
N ILE A 319 -11.68 1.48 13.55
CA ILE A 319 -11.24 2.87 13.34
C ILE A 319 -11.06 3.60 14.68
N ALA A 320 -11.95 3.39 15.65
CA ALA A 320 -11.82 3.97 16.98
C ALA A 320 -10.55 3.51 17.72
N ARG A 321 -10.03 2.31 17.39
CA ARG A 321 -8.75 1.81 17.92
C ARG A 321 -7.54 2.43 17.24
N VAL A 322 -7.63 2.70 15.92
CA VAL A 322 -6.57 3.37 15.13
C VAL A 322 -6.46 4.85 15.48
N LEU A 323 -7.60 5.52 15.65
CA LEU A 323 -7.70 6.93 15.98
C LEU A 323 -8.44 7.09 17.32
N PRO A 324 -7.73 7.00 18.46
CA PRO A 324 -8.34 7.15 19.77
C PRO A 324 -9.04 8.51 19.91
N GLY A 325 -10.27 8.52 20.43
CA GLY A 325 -11.06 9.75 20.60
C GLY A 325 -11.77 10.23 19.32
N VAL A 326 -11.64 9.51 18.20
CA VAL A 326 -12.36 9.80 16.97
C VAL A 326 -13.61 8.93 16.86
N THR A 327 -14.77 9.55 16.86
CA THR A 327 -16.04 8.90 16.50
C THR A 327 -16.36 9.16 15.04
N VAL A 328 -16.70 8.12 14.28
CA VAL A 328 -17.15 8.27 12.90
C VAL A 328 -18.52 8.96 12.91
N PRO A 329 -18.67 10.11 12.22
CA PRO A 329 -19.92 10.85 12.27
C PRO A 329 -21.03 10.09 11.53
N PRO A 330 -22.27 10.06 12.09
CA PRO A 330 -23.38 9.40 11.44
C PRO A 330 -23.74 10.10 10.12
N PRO A 331 -24.31 9.40 9.12
CA PRO A 331 -24.63 9.98 7.83
C PRO A 331 -25.57 11.20 7.88
N ALA A 332 -26.38 11.30 8.94
CA ALA A 332 -27.31 12.40 9.17
C ALA A 332 -26.62 13.71 9.61
N ALA A 333 -25.45 13.64 10.24
CA ALA A 333 -24.68 14.81 10.67
C ALA A 333 -23.91 15.50 9.52
N LEU A 334 -23.97 14.94 8.31
CA LEU A 334 -23.26 15.41 7.13
C LEU A 334 -24.07 16.48 6.37
N SER A 335 -23.60 17.73 6.37
CA SER A 335 -24.19 18.84 5.63
C SER A 335 -23.89 18.75 4.13
N ARG A 336 -24.93 18.87 3.30
CA ARG A 336 -24.81 18.79 1.83
C ARG A 336 -24.50 20.17 1.23
N PRO A 337 -23.95 20.25 0.01
CA PRO A 337 -23.83 21.53 -0.69
C PRO A 337 -25.21 22.18 -0.93
N PRO A 338 -25.27 23.50 -1.09
CA PRO A 338 -26.50 24.19 -1.48
C PRO A 338 -26.94 23.78 -2.89
N HIS A 339 -28.23 23.90 -3.19
CA HIS A 339 -28.79 23.54 -4.50
C HIS A 339 -28.12 24.27 -5.68
N ARG A 340 -27.64 25.50 -5.49
CA ARG A 340 -26.90 26.26 -6.51
C ARG A 340 -25.61 25.58 -6.98
N ALA A 341 -25.04 24.68 -6.18
CA ALA A 341 -23.88 23.87 -6.56
C ALA A 341 -24.18 22.93 -7.75
N ALA A 342 -25.46 22.67 -8.04
CA ALA A 342 -25.88 21.89 -9.20
C ALA A 342 -25.44 22.52 -10.53
N TRP A 343 -25.28 23.84 -10.59
CA TRP A 343 -24.80 24.54 -11.78
C TRP A 343 -23.31 24.34 -12.04
N CYS A 344 -22.51 24.05 -11.01
CA CYS A 344 -21.10 23.73 -11.18
C CYS A 344 -20.91 22.28 -11.60
N VAL A 345 -21.63 21.35 -10.97
CA VAL A 345 -21.59 19.92 -11.29
C VAL A 345 -22.98 19.33 -11.21
N PRO A 346 -23.66 19.14 -12.35
CA PRO A 346 -25.00 18.58 -12.36
C PRO A 346 -24.96 17.16 -11.81
N VAL A 347 -25.93 16.82 -10.97
CA VAL A 347 -26.11 15.49 -10.31
C VAL A 347 -25.06 15.14 -9.26
N TRP A 348 -23.77 15.30 -9.54
CA TRP A 348 -22.66 14.87 -8.66
C TRP A 348 -22.57 15.63 -7.35
N TRP A 349 -23.07 16.87 -7.30
CA TRP A 349 -23.11 17.67 -6.06
C TRP A 349 -23.80 16.93 -4.90
N ARG A 350 -24.79 16.08 -5.19
CA ARG A 350 -25.52 15.28 -4.19
C ARG A 350 -24.63 14.26 -3.46
N GLY A 351 -23.50 13.89 -4.06
CA GLY A 351 -22.51 12.98 -3.47
C GLY A 351 -21.64 13.66 -2.40
N TYR A 352 -21.51 14.98 -2.44
CA TYR A 352 -20.67 15.71 -1.50
C TYR A 352 -21.39 15.94 -0.18
N ALA A 353 -20.64 15.86 0.91
CA ALA A 353 -21.07 16.40 2.20
C ALA A 353 -19.88 16.67 3.12
N LEU A 354 -20.11 17.46 4.16
CA LEU A 354 -19.11 17.83 5.14
C LEU A 354 -19.71 17.69 6.54
N THR A 355 -18.88 17.27 7.49
CA THR A 355 -19.15 17.48 8.91
C THR A 355 -17.84 17.71 9.62
N ILE A 356 -17.89 18.49 10.69
CA ILE A 356 -16.74 18.80 11.51
C ILE A 356 -17.15 18.53 12.94
N THR A 357 -16.37 17.67 13.58
CA THR A 357 -16.53 17.31 15.00
C THR A 357 -15.39 17.96 15.77
N ASP A 358 -15.33 17.75 17.09
CA ASP A 358 -14.23 18.28 17.90
C ASP A 358 -12.88 17.61 17.59
N ALA A 359 -12.90 16.36 17.12
CA ALA A 359 -11.70 15.57 16.85
C ALA A 359 -11.33 15.49 15.36
N VAL A 360 -12.31 15.44 14.46
CA VAL A 360 -12.07 15.22 13.02
C VAL A 360 -12.83 16.16 12.09
N PHE A 361 -12.16 16.47 10.98
CA PHE A 361 -12.73 17.00 9.76
C PHE A 361 -13.13 15.82 8.84
N ALA A 362 -14.42 15.73 8.51
CA ALA A 362 -14.96 14.60 7.78
C ALA A 362 -15.65 15.04 6.48
N ALA A 363 -15.08 14.69 5.34
CA ALA A 363 -15.60 15.07 4.02
C ALA A 363 -16.02 13.84 3.21
N ARG A 364 -17.24 13.86 2.69
CA ARG A 364 -17.78 12.82 1.81
C ARG A 364 -17.70 13.26 0.35
N THR A 365 -17.32 12.33 -0.52
CA THR A 365 -17.35 12.50 -1.98
C THR A 365 -17.96 11.30 -2.70
N GLY A 366 -18.44 11.53 -3.92
CA GLY A 366 -18.91 10.49 -4.84
C GLY A 366 -20.37 10.07 -4.65
N LEU A 367 -21.05 9.81 -5.77
CA LEU A 367 -22.46 9.41 -5.80
C LEU A 367 -22.64 7.89 -5.80
N PHE A 368 -21.97 7.18 -6.72
CA PHE A 368 -22.05 5.71 -6.86
C PHE A 368 -21.07 5.00 -5.92
N ARG A 369 -19.86 5.51 -5.78
CA ARG A 369 -18.90 5.09 -4.75
C ARG A 369 -18.78 6.23 -3.76
N ARG A 370 -19.41 6.09 -2.59
CA ARG A 370 -19.30 7.10 -1.52
C ARG A 370 -17.96 6.89 -0.82
N SER A 371 -17.21 7.95 -0.61
CA SER A 371 -15.94 7.94 0.12
C SER A 371 -16.04 8.99 1.21
N LEU A 372 -16.04 8.58 2.48
CA LEU A 372 -15.95 9.48 3.64
C LEU A 372 -14.52 9.48 4.14
N ALA A 373 -13.81 10.59 3.98
CA ALA A 373 -12.46 10.77 4.52
C ALA A 373 -12.53 11.49 5.87
N LEU A 374 -11.82 10.97 6.86
CA LEU A 374 -11.71 11.45 8.23
C LEU A 374 -10.27 11.91 8.47
N VAL A 375 -10.12 13.19 8.81
CA VAL A 375 -8.82 13.81 9.09
C VAL A 375 -8.83 14.38 10.50
N PRO A 376 -8.03 13.84 11.43
CA PRO A 376 -7.84 14.44 12.75
C PRO A 376 -7.29 15.86 12.64
N HIS A 377 -7.84 16.80 13.43
CA HIS A 377 -7.38 18.20 13.40
C HIS A 377 -5.89 18.33 13.68
N ALA A 378 -5.35 17.49 14.57
CA ALA A 378 -3.93 17.42 14.90
C ALA A 378 -3.02 17.05 13.72
N LYS A 379 -3.53 16.30 12.72
CA LYS A 379 -2.76 15.80 11.57
C LYS A 379 -2.89 16.67 10.32
N VAL A 380 -3.69 17.75 10.38
CA VAL A 380 -3.78 18.76 9.33
C VAL A 380 -2.48 19.56 9.28
N GLN A 381 -1.92 19.74 8.08
CA GLN A 381 -0.69 20.53 7.87
C GLN A 381 -1.00 21.92 7.32
N SER A 382 -1.77 21.98 6.23
CA SER A 382 -2.25 23.22 5.62
C SER A 382 -3.74 23.14 5.32
N VAL A 383 -4.37 24.30 5.30
CA VAL A 383 -5.74 24.46 4.82
C VAL A 383 -5.72 25.56 3.77
N ARG A 384 -6.33 25.30 2.63
CA ARG A 384 -6.39 26.25 1.51
C ARG A 384 -7.81 26.34 0.97
N LEU A 385 -8.20 27.55 0.59
CA LEU A 385 -9.46 27.82 -0.07
C LEU A 385 -9.19 28.05 -1.56
N THR A 386 -9.92 27.35 -2.41
CA THR A 386 -9.86 27.55 -3.86
C THR A 386 -11.24 27.88 -4.37
N GLN A 387 -11.31 28.85 -5.27
CA GLN A 387 -12.55 29.23 -5.91
C GLN A 387 -12.30 29.49 -7.40
N GLY A 388 -12.75 28.55 -8.24
CA GLY A 388 -12.69 28.70 -9.69
C GLY A 388 -13.65 29.79 -10.22
N PRO A 389 -13.52 30.20 -11.50
CA PRO A 389 -14.39 31.23 -12.09
C PRO A 389 -15.89 30.87 -12.02
N TRP A 390 -16.23 29.61 -12.29
CA TRP A 390 -17.59 29.10 -12.20
C TRP A 390 -18.11 29.03 -10.77
N GLU A 391 -17.27 28.61 -9.84
CA GLU A 391 -17.61 28.55 -8.41
C GLU A 391 -17.87 29.96 -7.86
N ARG A 392 -17.06 30.94 -8.30
CA ARG A 392 -17.24 32.37 -7.98
C ARG A 392 -18.58 32.88 -8.49
N ARG A 393 -18.96 32.56 -9.73
CA ARG A 393 -20.25 32.97 -10.30
C ARG A 393 -21.44 32.44 -9.51
N TRP A 394 -21.33 31.26 -8.91
CA TRP A 394 -22.40 30.62 -8.14
C TRP A 394 -22.24 30.75 -6.62
N GLY A 395 -21.29 31.56 -6.14
CA GLY A 395 -21.07 31.81 -4.71
C GLY A 395 -20.76 30.53 -3.92
N VAL A 396 -19.97 29.63 -4.51
CA VAL A 396 -19.43 28.43 -3.85
C VAL A 396 -17.90 28.42 -3.91
N ALA A 397 -17.26 27.64 -3.05
CA ALA A 397 -15.81 27.45 -2.99
C ALA A 397 -15.47 26.07 -2.40
N ASP A 398 -14.25 25.62 -2.68
CA ASP A 398 -13.69 24.37 -2.18
C ASP A 398 -12.68 24.67 -1.07
N VAL A 399 -12.79 23.94 0.05
CA VAL A 399 -11.82 23.98 1.15
C VAL A 399 -11.01 22.69 1.13
N HIS A 400 -9.71 22.79 0.93
CA HIS A 400 -8.78 21.66 0.94
C HIS A 400 -8.04 21.63 2.26
N VAL A 401 -8.01 20.45 2.86
CA VAL A 401 -7.26 20.12 4.06
C VAL A 401 -6.16 19.18 3.64
N ASP A 402 -4.93 19.66 3.66
CA ASP A 402 -3.76 18.86 3.32
C ASP A 402 -3.18 18.25 4.59
N THR A 403 -2.87 16.95 4.54
CA THR A 403 -2.26 16.19 5.62
C THR A 403 -0.84 15.78 5.25
N GLY A 404 -0.11 15.21 6.21
CA GLY A 404 1.13 14.53 5.89
C GLY A 404 0.95 13.46 4.80
N ALA A 405 2.05 13.08 4.16
CA ALA A 405 2.11 12.12 3.04
C ALA A 405 1.50 12.60 1.70
N ASN A 406 1.47 13.91 1.45
CA ASN A 406 0.98 14.52 0.20
C ASN A 406 -0.47 14.13 -0.13
N LYS A 407 -1.33 14.06 0.88
CA LYS A 407 -2.75 13.74 0.74
C LYS A 407 -3.59 14.97 1.03
N THR A 408 -4.67 15.12 0.26
CA THR A 408 -5.61 16.22 0.39
C THR A 408 -7.03 15.70 0.52
N VAL A 409 -7.76 16.23 1.50
CA VAL A 409 -9.19 16.00 1.67
C VAL A 409 -9.93 17.31 1.40
N THR A 410 -10.86 17.28 0.44
CA THR A 410 -11.57 18.48 -0.02
C THR A 410 -13.03 18.49 0.43
N ALA A 411 -13.45 19.54 1.12
CA ALA A 411 -14.85 19.90 1.28
C ALA A 411 -15.32 20.70 0.06
N ARG A 412 -16.04 20.04 -0.84
CA ARG A 412 -16.43 20.63 -2.13
C ARG A 412 -17.72 21.45 -2.07
N LEU A 413 -17.75 22.51 -2.90
CA LEU A 413 -18.90 23.34 -3.23
C LEU A 413 -19.61 23.91 -2.00
N ARG A 414 -18.82 24.40 -1.03
CA ARG A 414 -19.35 25.10 0.14
C ARG A 414 -19.78 26.51 -0.24
N PRO A 415 -20.85 27.08 0.34
CA PRO A 415 -21.13 28.51 0.26
C PRO A 415 -19.86 29.32 0.57
N THR A 416 -19.54 30.36 -0.19
CA THR A 416 -18.26 31.10 -0.03
C THR A 416 -18.03 31.58 1.42
N GLU A 417 -19.06 32.12 2.08
CA GLU A 417 -18.97 32.56 3.48
C GLU A 417 -18.76 31.41 4.46
N GLU A 418 -19.39 30.26 4.21
CA GLU A 418 -19.15 29.04 4.99
C GLU A 418 -17.72 28.56 4.76
N ALA A 419 -17.25 28.50 3.52
CA ALA A 419 -15.89 28.10 3.17
C ALA A 419 -14.82 28.96 3.86
N SER A 420 -14.99 30.28 3.88
CA SER A 420 -14.08 31.20 4.57
C SER A 420 -14.09 31.02 6.09
N ARG A 421 -15.26 30.80 6.70
CA ARG A 421 -15.36 30.47 8.14
C ARG A 421 -14.73 29.12 8.45
N LEU A 422 -14.95 28.13 7.58
CA LEU A 422 -14.37 26.79 7.69
C LEU A 422 -12.85 26.83 7.62
N LEU A 423 -12.27 27.62 6.72
CA LEU A 423 -10.82 27.81 6.59
C LEU A 423 -10.21 28.28 7.92
N HIS A 424 -10.72 29.38 8.48
CA HIS A 424 -10.22 29.95 9.74
C HIS A 424 -10.48 29.03 10.93
N GLY A 425 -11.70 28.50 11.06
CA GLY A 425 -12.05 27.59 12.15
C GLY A 425 -11.23 26.29 12.12
N GLN A 426 -10.89 25.79 10.92
CA GLN A 426 -10.05 24.61 10.78
C GLN A 426 -8.58 24.88 11.10
N ALA A 427 -8.07 26.04 10.71
CA ALA A 427 -6.72 26.46 11.10
C ALA A 427 -6.58 26.52 12.63
N GLU A 428 -7.59 27.07 13.31
CA GLU A 428 -7.60 27.18 14.77
C GLU A 428 -7.75 25.83 15.49
N ARG A 429 -8.64 24.95 15.00
CA ARG A 429 -8.74 23.57 15.51
C ARG A 429 -7.47 22.77 15.29
N SER A 430 -6.79 22.96 14.16
CA SER A 430 -5.50 22.30 13.91
C SER A 430 -4.43 22.78 14.89
N ARG A 431 -4.39 24.08 15.17
CA ARG A 431 -3.48 24.68 16.16
C ARG A 431 -3.69 24.11 17.56
N THR A 432 -4.95 23.98 17.99
CA THR A 432 -5.30 23.44 19.31
C THR A 432 -5.09 21.93 19.36
N GLY A 433 -5.55 21.19 18.35
CA GLY A 433 -5.42 19.73 18.30
C GLY A 433 -3.98 19.23 18.30
N ARG A 434 -3.01 20.00 17.78
CA ARG A 434 -1.58 19.65 17.88
C ARG A 434 -1.02 19.78 19.30
N ARG A 435 -1.60 20.65 20.14
CA ARG A 435 -1.18 20.83 21.54
C ARG A 435 -1.67 19.68 22.42
N ASP A 436 -2.87 19.18 22.12
CA ASP A 436 -3.52 18.10 22.87
C ASP A 436 -3.23 16.70 22.29
N ALA A 437 -2.46 16.62 21.20
CA ALA A 437 -2.12 15.37 20.55
C ALA A 437 -1.24 14.51 21.47
N ARG A 438 -1.69 13.28 21.72
CA ARG A 438 -0.87 12.27 22.42
C ARG A 438 0.42 12.00 21.63
N PRO A 439 1.52 11.63 22.31
CA PRO A 439 2.74 11.19 21.64
C PRO A 439 2.43 10.08 20.63
N ASP A 440 3.14 10.04 19.51
CA ASP A 440 2.98 8.99 18.48
C ASP A 440 3.40 7.58 18.97
N ARG A 441 3.66 7.40 20.27
CA ARG A 441 4.03 6.14 20.92
C ARG A 441 2.75 5.36 21.27
N TRP A 442 2.70 4.10 20.85
CA TRP A 442 1.60 3.20 21.15
C TRP A 442 1.72 2.66 22.59
N MET A 443 0.62 2.69 23.34
CA MET A 443 0.53 2.33 24.77
C MET A 443 1.56 3.02 25.68
N ALA A 444 1.43 4.34 25.83
CA ALA A 444 2.02 5.11 26.93
C ALA A 444 0.93 5.59 27.90
#